data_AF-A0A8H3D037-F1
#
_entry.id   AF-A0A8H3D037-F1
#
_cell.length_a   1.000
_cell.length_b   1.000
_cell.length_c   1.000
_cell.angle_alpha   90.00
_cell.angle_beta   90.00
_cell.angle_gamma   90.00
#
_symmetry.space_group_name_H-M   'P 1'
#
loop_
_entity.id
_entity.type
_entity.pdbx_description
1 polymer ?
#
loop_
_entity_poly.entity_id
_entity_poly.type
_entity_poly.pdbx_seq_one_letter_code
_entity_poly.pdbx_strand_id
1 'polypeptide(L)'
;MPTLGTGPTERHVVSFTGRVDIESQDEREALADGAEINASQVSPCALRVAIGDFRHTLIYPYPIFGDRARIRVARKQGYIEVIVPPSEPTDTAGYNLNRTPVVQNNAWNIHRISVDCMPRLDTSDPTQIGWIKAHTTLQLSSSEREFVLDSSKTKTPSITAWATVRDTLGTIINKCSGVDGSLQYQIVLLSESEGGDAHTTFLIGGFRLDLASNTVICDAAVVHPTTESLHGFVAKLPADKRLQLVTSVHETAVWKKIIPAFVERCRTWKHSSNCEYTVSGMVPISIEPGASPICTCGQGFGFGTPEWKVDLCADLLPSATRLALSPLFHTGSHLPSKDSISGRFGDTGPRWEFKPRTDNACWVCYGAGKPDLMTCGTCKKARYCSVVCQRQDWKSHKKTCNK
;
A
#
# COMPACT_ATOMS: atom_id res chain seq x y z
N MET A 1 14.83 -14.81 -18.28
CA MET A 1 14.76 -13.45 -17.68
C MET A 1 14.02 -12.53 -18.65
N PRO A 2 13.25 -11.55 -18.17
CA PRO A 2 12.52 -10.64 -19.06
C PRO A 2 13.44 -9.76 -19.90
N THR A 3 13.06 -9.54 -21.16
CA THR A 3 13.79 -8.66 -22.09
C THR A 3 13.38 -7.20 -21.85
N LEU A 4 14.33 -6.28 -21.90
CA LEU A 4 14.09 -4.84 -21.72
C LEU A 4 13.80 -4.15 -23.05
N GLY A 5 12.71 -3.39 -23.09
CA GLY A 5 12.46 -2.40 -24.13
C GLY A 5 12.94 -1.03 -23.67
N THR A 6 13.76 -0.36 -24.47
CA THR A 6 14.28 0.99 -24.18
C THR A 6 13.56 2.05 -25.01
N GLY A 7 13.47 3.26 -24.46
CA GLY A 7 12.88 4.40 -25.17
C GLY A 7 13.76 4.89 -26.34
N PRO A 8 13.29 5.86 -27.14
CA PRO A 8 13.98 6.33 -28.35
C PRO A 8 15.39 6.89 -28.12
N THR A 9 15.71 7.27 -26.89
CA THR A 9 17.02 7.80 -26.48
C THR A 9 17.87 6.78 -25.73
N GLU A 10 17.36 5.55 -25.55
CA GLU A 10 17.94 4.45 -24.76
C GLU A 10 18.21 4.77 -23.27
N ARG A 11 17.81 5.95 -22.78
CA ARG A 11 18.09 6.41 -21.40
C ARG A 11 17.13 5.89 -20.34
N HIS A 12 16.03 5.25 -20.75
CA HIS A 12 15.03 4.72 -19.81
C HIS A 12 14.37 3.46 -20.38
N VAL A 13 14.01 2.56 -19.47
CA VAL A 13 13.22 1.36 -19.77
C VAL A 13 11.76 1.77 -19.96
N VAL A 14 11.16 1.38 -21.07
CA VAL A 14 9.74 1.64 -21.39
C VAL A 14 8.88 0.40 -21.27
N SER A 15 9.49 -0.79 -21.32
CA SER A 15 8.77 -2.06 -21.14
C SER A 15 9.69 -3.19 -20.68
N PHE A 16 9.06 -4.19 -20.06
CA PHE A 16 9.61 -5.51 -19.81
C PHE A 16 8.82 -6.54 -20.61
N THR A 17 9.50 -7.51 -21.21
CA THR A 17 8.87 -8.61 -21.95
C THR A 17 9.18 -9.91 -21.24
N GLY A 18 8.17 -10.51 -20.60
CA GLY A 18 8.25 -11.86 -20.07
C GLY A 18 7.78 -12.87 -21.11
N ARG A 19 8.40 -14.04 -21.18
CA ARG A 19 8.04 -15.11 -22.11
C ARG A 19 7.76 -16.39 -21.35
N VAL A 20 6.67 -17.05 -21.70
CA VAL A 20 6.30 -18.40 -21.26
C VAL A 20 6.41 -19.30 -22.49
N ASP A 21 7.35 -20.24 -22.44
CA ASP A 21 7.44 -21.33 -23.41
C ASP A 21 6.60 -22.50 -22.90
N ILE A 22 5.66 -22.98 -23.71
CA ILE A 22 4.76 -24.06 -23.33
C ILE A 22 5.43 -25.38 -23.69
N GLU A 23 5.71 -26.17 -22.65
CA GLU A 23 6.38 -27.46 -22.78
C GLU A 23 5.38 -28.64 -22.73
N SER A 24 4.27 -28.49 -21.99
CA SER A 24 3.24 -29.53 -21.88
C SER A 24 2.47 -29.70 -23.18
N GLN A 25 2.27 -30.95 -23.60
CA GLN A 25 1.52 -31.29 -24.80
C GLN A 25 0.05 -30.86 -24.69
N ASP A 26 -0.60 -31.16 -23.56
CA ASP A 26 -1.99 -30.79 -23.28
C ASP A 26 -2.20 -29.28 -23.34
N GLU A 27 -1.22 -28.52 -22.82
CA GLU A 27 -1.27 -27.05 -22.84
C GLU A 27 -1.00 -26.49 -24.24
N ARG A 28 -0.13 -27.13 -25.03
CA ARG A 28 0.09 -26.75 -26.43
C ARG A 28 -1.17 -26.98 -27.26
N GLU A 29 -1.87 -28.08 -27.03
CA GLU A 29 -3.15 -28.39 -27.69
C GLU A 29 -4.21 -27.37 -27.29
N ALA A 30 -4.37 -27.10 -25.99
CA ALA A 30 -5.26 -26.04 -25.52
C ALA A 30 -4.92 -24.66 -26.13
N LEU A 31 -3.63 -24.32 -26.22
CA LEU A 31 -3.19 -23.10 -26.89
C LEU A 31 -3.47 -23.12 -28.40
N ALA A 32 -3.34 -24.26 -29.08
CA ALA A 32 -3.65 -24.38 -30.50
C ALA A 32 -5.16 -24.23 -30.77
N ASP A 33 -5.98 -24.81 -29.89
CA ASP A 33 -7.45 -24.88 -30.00
C ASP A 33 -8.18 -23.58 -29.66
N GLY A 34 -7.44 -22.53 -29.31
CA GLY A 34 -8.05 -21.21 -29.11
C GLY A 34 -8.33 -20.86 -27.66
N ALA A 35 -7.77 -21.58 -26.67
CA ALA A 35 -8.00 -21.30 -25.25
C ALA A 35 -7.88 -19.80 -24.91
N GLU A 36 -8.75 -19.35 -24.02
CA GLU A 36 -8.77 -17.98 -23.53
C GLU A 36 -7.49 -17.70 -22.73
N ILE A 37 -6.89 -16.54 -22.99
CA ILE A 37 -5.63 -16.14 -22.37
C ILE A 37 -5.86 -14.85 -21.61
N ASN A 38 -5.69 -14.93 -20.29
CA ASN A 38 -5.86 -13.81 -19.39
C ASN A 38 -4.58 -13.53 -18.62
N ALA A 39 -4.27 -12.25 -18.44
CA ALA A 39 -3.11 -11.78 -17.69
C ALA A 39 -3.59 -10.92 -16.54
N SER A 40 -3.21 -11.25 -15.31
CA SER A 40 -3.55 -10.46 -14.13
C SER A 40 -2.32 -10.25 -13.25
N GLN A 41 -2.14 -9.02 -12.76
CA GLN A 41 -1.05 -8.69 -11.86
C GLN A 41 -1.34 -9.23 -10.46
N VAL A 42 -0.44 -10.05 -9.93
CA VAL A 42 -0.61 -10.71 -8.62
C VAL A 42 0.35 -10.15 -7.56
N SER A 43 1.41 -9.47 -7.97
CA SER A 43 2.32 -8.75 -7.07
C SER A 43 2.90 -7.52 -7.77
N PRO A 44 3.60 -6.61 -7.05
CA PRO A 44 4.25 -5.45 -7.66
C PRO A 44 5.08 -5.81 -8.89
N CYS A 45 5.79 -6.94 -8.86
CA CYS A 45 6.73 -7.37 -9.89
C CYS A 45 6.32 -8.69 -10.57
N ALA A 46 5.10 -9.19 -10.39
CA ALA A 46 4.70 -10.48 -10.96
C ALA A 46 3.32 -10.43 -11.61
N LEU A 47 3.20 -11.11 -12.75
CA LEU A 47 1.98 -11.24 -13.52
C LEU A 47 1.67 -12.72 -13.74
N ARG A 48 0.43 -13.12 -13.49
CA ARG A 48 -0.06 -14.48 -13.72
C ARG A 48 -0.78 -14.53 -15.06
N VAL A 49 -0.34 -15.45 -15.92
CA VAL A 49 -0.94 -15.76 -17.21
C VAL A 49 -1.75 -17.04 -17.05
N ALA A 50 -3.05 -16.99 -17.32
CA ALA A 50 -3.93 -18.14 -17.39
C ALA A 50 -4.17 -18.50 -18.86
N ILE A 51 -4.06 -19.80 -19.18
CA ILE A 51 -4.33 -20.39 -20.51
C ILE A 51 -5.32 -21.52 -20.27
N GLY A 52 -6.62 -21.22 -20.35
CA GLY A 52 -7.65 -22.13 -19.82
C GLY A 52 -7.38 -22.46 -18.34
N ASP A 53 -7.19 -23.74 -18.03
CA ASP A 53 -6.90 -24.22 -16.67
C ASP A 53 -5.43 -24.10 -16.26
N PHE A 54 -4.52 -23.88 -17.22
CA PHE A 54 -3.09 -23.76 -16.98
C PHE A 54 -2.73 -22.36 -16.47
N ARG A 55 -1.78 -22.27 -15.53
CA ARG A 55 -1.37 -21.01 -14.91
C ARG A 55 0.15 -20.90 -14.85
N HIS A 56 0.67 -19.81 -15.39
CA HIS A 56 2.10 -19.46 -15.35
C HIS A 56 2.31 -18.13 -14.66
N THR A 57 3.41 -17.98 -13.92
CA THR A 57 3.75 -16.70 -13.26
C THR A 57 5.04 -16.13 -13.85
N LEU A 58 4.93 -14.96 -14.47
CA LEU A 58 6.05 -14.19 -14.98
C LEU A 58 6.54 -13.22 -13.90
N ILE A 59 7.84 -13.27 -13.61
CA ILE A 59 8.51 -12.41 -12.62
C ILE A 59 9.35 -11.37 -13.37
N TYR A 60 9.16 -10.11 -13.00
CA TYR A 60 9.82 -8.95 -13.57
C TYR A 60 10.84 -8.35 -12.60
N PRO A 61 11.93 -7.72 -13.10
CA PRO A 61 13.00 -7.19 -12.26
C PRO A 61 12.62 -5.88 -11.54
N TYR A 62 11.50 -5.26 -11.92
CA TYR A 62 11.03 -3.99 -11.38
C TYR A 62 9.49 -3.98 -11.37
N PRO A 63 8.86 -3.19 -10.49
CA PRO A 63 7.40 -3.08 -10.46
C PRO A 63 6.77 -2.70 -11.79
N ILE A 64 5.64 -3.33 -12.11
CA ILE A 64 4.97 -3.22 -13.41
C ILE A 64 3.58 -2.61 -13.28
N PHE A 65 3.09 -2.04 -14.38
CA PHE A 65 1.67 -1.71 -14.54
C PHE A 65 0.98 -2.80 -15.36
N GLY A 66 0.47 -3.82 -14.67
CA GLY A 66 -0.13 -5.00 -15.30
C GLY A 66 -1.38 -4.73 -16.12
N ASP A 67 -2.22 -3.75 -15.75
CA ASP A 67 -3.43 -3.42 -16.53
C ASP A 67 -3.09 -2.85 -17.92
N ARG A 68 -1.84 -2.41 -18.14
CA ARG A 68 -1.33 -1.96 -19.44
C ARG A 68 -0.56 -3.06 -20.16
N ALA A 69 -0.68 -4.32 -19.72
CA ALA A 69 -0.07 -5.47 -20.36
C ALA A 69 -0.55 -5.64 -21.80
N ARG A 70 0.39 -5.99 -22.68
CA ARG A 70 0.11 -6.43 -24.05
C ARG A 70 0.56 -7.87 -24.19
N ILE A 71 -0.38 -8.74 -24.54
CA ILE A 71 -0.12 -10.18 -24.73
C ILE A 71 0.11 -10.43 -26.22
N ARG A 72 1.18 -11.14 -26.56
CA ARG A 72 1.43 -11.68 -27.89
C ARG A 72 1.44 -13.19 -27.80
N VAL A 73 0.68 -13.84 -28.67
CA VAL A 73 0.45 -15.28 -28.62
C VAL A 73 0.97 -15.91 -29.91
N ALA A 74 1.92 -16.82 -29.80
CA ALA A 74 2.46 -17.56 -30.92
C ALA A 74 1.96 -19.01 -30.89
N ARG A 75 0.66 -19.23 -31.20
CA ARG A 75 0.00 -20.55 -31.08
C ARG A 75 0.76 -21.68 -31.80
N LYS A 76 1.27 -21.43 -33.01
CA LYS A 76 2.05 -22.42 -33.79
C LYS A 76 3.43 -22.74 -33.18
N GLN A 77 4.04 -21.78 -32.49
CA GLN A 77 5.38 -21.93 -31.91
C GLN A 77 5.32 -22.27 -30.41
N GLY A 78 4.12 -22.33 -29.82
CA GLY A 78 3.91 -22.76 -28.44
C GLY A 78 4.45 -21.80 -27.38
N TYR A 79 4.39 -20.49 -27.60
CA TYR A 79 4.80 -19.53 -26.56
C TYR A 79 3.89 -18.31 -26.47
N ILE A 80 3.95 -17.64 -25.31
CA ILE A 80 3.27 -16.39 -25.02
C ILE A 80 4.30 -15.37 -24.53
N GLU A 81 4.24 -14.15 -25.07
CA GLU A 81 4.98 -13.00 -24.56
C GLU A 81 4.02 -12.02 -23.90
N VAL A 82 4.39 -11.53 -22.73
CA VAL A 82 3.66 -10.49 -22.01
C VAL A 82 4.56 -9.29 -21.83
N ILE A 83 4.17 -8.20 -22.48
CA ILE A 83 4.90 -6.92 -22.51
C ILE A 83 4.19 -5.96 -21.56
N VAL A 84 4.90 -5.46 -20.55
CA VAL A 84 4.35 -4.56 -19.52
C VAL A 84 5.25 -3.35 -19.33
N PRO A 85 4.70 -2.14 -19.16
CA PRO A 85 5.50 -0.98 -18.79
C PRO A 85 5.90 -1.04 -17.30
N PRO A 86 7.02 -0.40 -16.90
CA PRO A 86 7.31 -0.15 -15.50
C PRO A 86 6.20 0.69 -14.87
N SER A 87 5.89 0.44 -13.59
CA SER A 87 4.97 1.31 -12.83
C SER A 87 5.68 2.56 -12.34
N GLU A 88 5.01 3.70 -12.40
CA GLU A 88 5.44 4.95 -11.80
C GLU A 88 4.94 5.08 -10.34
N PRO A 89 5.57 5.91 -9.49
CA PRO A 89 5.17 6.07 -8.09
C PRO A 89 3.72 6.53 -7.90
N THR A 90 3.15 7.22 -8.90
CA THR A 90 1.77 7.72 -8.90
C THR A 90 0.75 6.73 -9.45
N ASP A 91 1.19 5.60 -10.00
CA ASP A 91 0.28 4.60 -10.54
C ASP A 91 -0.38 3.81 -9.41
N THR A 92 -1.59 3.31 -9.66
CA THR A 92 -2.30 2.41 -8.73
C THR A 92 -1.74 0.99 -8.72
N ALA A 93 -0.81 0.69 -9.64
CA ALA A 93 -0.14 -0.59 -9.81
C ALA A 93 1.20 -0.65 -9.07
N GLY A 94 2.03 -1.64 -9.39
CA GLY A 94 3.36 -1.80 -8.80
C GLY A 94 3.30 -1.88 -7.27
N TYR A 95 4.12 -1.09 -6.57
CA TYR A 95 4.12 -1.08 -5.10
C TYR A 95 2.80 -0.61 -4.49
N ASN A 96 2.00 0.19 -5.21
CA ASN A 96 0.70 0.65 -4.73
C ASN A 96 -0.39 -0.42 -4.83
N LEU A 97 -0.12 -1.55 -5.52
CA LEU A 97 -1.01 -2.70 -5.56
C LEU A 97 -1.23 -3.29 -4.16
N ASN A 98 -0.14 -3.55 -3.43
CA ASN A 98 -0.14 -3.95 -2.03
C ASN A 98 1.18 -3.51 -1.38
N ARG A 99 1.13 -2.45 -0.55
CA ARG A 99 2.34 -1.92 0.13
C ARG A 99 2.75 -2.75 1.35
N THR A 100 1.92 -3.69 1.80
CA THR A 100 2.19 -4.53 2.96
C THR A 100 2.02 -6.00 2.60
N PRO A 101 2.78 -6.50 1.61
CA PRO A 101 2.64 -7.89 1.18
C PRO A 101 3.10 -8.82 2.30
N VAL A 102 2.37 -9.93 2.43
CA VAL A 102 2.78 -11.08 3.23
C VAL A 102 3.37 -12.10 2.28
N VAL A 103 4.66 -12.39 2.44
CA VAL A 103 5.41 -13.32 1.61
C VAL A 103 5.87 -14.47 2.49
N GLN A 104 5.56 -15.71 2.08
CA GLN A 104 5.90 -16.91 2.87
C GLN A 104 5.46 -16.81 4.33
N ASN A 105 4.24 -16.32 4.58
CA ASN A 105 3.67 -16.12 5.92
C ASN A 105 4.51 -15.18 6.83
N ASN A 106 5.18 -14.20 6.21
CA ASN A 106 5.88 -13.12 6.90
C ASN A 106 5.50 -11.78 6.28
N ALA A 107 5.21 -10.79 7.12
CA ALA A 107 5.04 -9.42 6.66
C ALA A 107 6.37 -8.89 6.10
N TRP A 108 6.36 -8.40 4.86
CA TRP A 108 7.59 -7.97 4.19
C TRP A 108 8.08 -6.60 4.67
N ASN A 109 7.14 -5.65 4.82
CA ASN A 109 7.42 -4.24 5.12
C ASN A 109 7.08 -3.84 6.57
N ILE A 110 6.72 -4.81 7.41
CA ILE A 110 6.43 -4.59 8.83
C ILE A 110 7.22 -5.63 9.62
N HIS A 111 8.04 -5.18 10.55
CA HIS A 111 8.92 -6.06 11.32
C HIS A 111 8.12 -6.97 12.25
N ARG A 112 8.62 -8.20 12.40
CA ARG A 112 8.08 -9.20 13.32
C ARG A 112 8.40 -8.80 14.76
N ILE A 113 7.44 -8.99 15.65
CA ILE A 113 7.54 -8.61 17.06
C ILE A 113 6.99 -9.71 17.97
N SER A 114 7.56 -9.80 19.17
CA SER A 114 7.04 -10.64 20.25
C SER A 114 6.28 -9.76 21.24
N VAL A 115 4.97 -9.65 21.05
CA VAL A 115 4.11 -8.73 21.81
C VAL A 115 4.16 -9.04 23.30
N ASP A 116 4.22 -10.32 23.67
CA ASP A 116 4.26 -10.75 25.08
C ASP A 116 5.58 -10.38 25.79
N CYS A 117 6.65 -10.14 25.04
CA CYS A 117 7.95 -9.71 25.59
C CYS A 117 8.08 -8.18 25.69
N MET A 118 7.13 -7.42 25.14
CA MET A 118 7.20 -5.96 25.12
C MET A 118 6.71 -5.36 26.45
N PRO A 119 7.40 -4.32 26.97
CA PRO A 119 6.94 -3.58 28.14
C PRO A 119 5.53 -3.03 27.93
N ARG A 120 4.69 -3.19 28.94
CA ARG A 120 3.35 -2.60 28.96
C ARG A 120 3.47 -1.10 29.13
N LEU A 121 2.67 -0.37 28.36
CA LEU A 121 2.49 1.05 28.56
C LEU A 121 1.28 1.26 29.47
N ASP A 122 1.50 1.91 30.61
CA ASP A 122 0.42 2.34 31.48
C ASP A 122 -0.30 3.53 30.83
N THR A 123 -1.60 3.37 30.58
CA THR A 123 -2.46 4.40 29.98
C THR A 123 -3.43 5.01 30.99
N SER A 124 -3.27 4.72 32.29
CA SER A 124 -4.15 5.22 33.35
C SER A 124 -4.00 6.74 33.58
N ASP A 125 -2.80 7.29 33.34
CA ASP A 125 -2.51 8.72 33.43
C ASP A 125 -2.25 9.32 32.04
N PRO A 126 -3.25 10.02 31.44
CA PRO A 126 -3.10 10.67 30.13
C PRO A 126 -1.93 11.67 30.05
N THR A 127 -1.53 12.28 31.18
CA THR A 127 -0.47 13.29 31.19
C THR A 127 0.91 12.70 30.87
N GLN A 128 1.14 11.43 31.22
CA GLN A 128 2.39 10.71 30.96
C GLN A 128 2.48 10.19 29.52
N ILE A 129 1.35 10.04 28.84
CA ILE A 129 1.27 9.50 27.49
C ILE A 129 1.00 10.57 26.41
N GLY A 130 1.06 11.86 26.76
CA GLY A 130 0.84 12.99 25.84
C GLY A 130 1.68 12.94 24.55
N TRP A 131 2.86 12.31 24.63
CA TRP A 131 3.75 12.10 23.48
C TRP A 131 3.13 11.22 22.37
N ILE A 132 2.17 10.33 22.68
CA ILE A 132 1.50 9.47 21.70
C ILE A 132 0.84 10.32 20.60
N LYS A 133 0.25 11.46 20.96
CA LYS A 133 -0.41 12.35 20.01
C LYS A 133 0.59 12.95 19.02
N ALA A 134 1.74 13.40 19.52
CA ALA A 134 2.82 13.89 18.67
C ALA A 134 3.35 12.77 17.75
N HIS A 135 3.60 11.59 18.32
CA HIS A 135 4.10 10.41 17.60
C HIS A 135 3.17 9.95 16.48
N THR A 136 1.87 9.87 16.74
CA THR A 136 0.87 9.50 15.74
C THR A 136 0.68 10.56 14.66
N THR A 137 0.83 11.85 14.99
CA THR A 137 0.76 12.96 14.02
C THR A 137 1.93 12.96 13.03
N LEU A 138 3.09 12.42 13.44
CA LEU A 138 4.28 12.30 12.60
C LEU A 138 4.21 11.14 11.59
N GLN A 139 3.14 10.33 11.62
CA GLN A 139 2.92 9.30 10.61
C GLN A 139 2.70 9.87 9.20
N LEU A 140 2.07 11.04 9.12
CA LEU A 140 1.67 11.68 7.88
C LEU A 140 2.79 12.60 7.38
N SER A 141 3.03 12.58 6.06
CA SER A 141 3.82 13.64 5.42
C SER A 141 3.08 14.99 5.46
N SER A 142 3.77 16.09 5.17
CA SER A 142 3.14 17.42 5.09
C SER A 142 1.97 17.45 4.11
N SER A 143 2.14 16.86 2.92
CA SER A 143 1.08 16.79 1.89
C SER A 143 -0.07 15.86 2.30
N GLU A 144 0.23 14.75 2.97
CA GLU A 144 -0.81 13.85 3.49
C GLU A 144 -1.61 14.51 4.62
N ARG A 145 -0.95 15.26 5.49
CA ARG A 145 -1.60 16.02 6.56
C ARG A 145 -2.52 17.10 6.01
N GLU A 146 -2.05 17.89 5.05
CA GLU A 146 -2.89 18.87 4.36
C GLU A 146 -4.07 18.20 3.65
N PHE A 147 -3.85 17.03 3.04
CA PHE A 147 -4.92 16.27 2.41
C PHE A 147 -6.01 15.83 3.39
N VAL A 148 -5.62 15.29 4.56
CA VAL A 148 -6.53 14.76 5.58
C VAL A 148 -7.27 15.88 6.33
N LEU A 149 -6.64 17.03 6.55
CA LEU A 149 -7.27 18.19 7.21
C LEU A 149 -8.30 18.91 6.34
N ASP A 150 -8.25 18.71 5.03
CA ASP A 150 -9.17 19.31 4.07
C ASP A 150 -10.52 18.58 4.08
N SER A 151 -11.46 19.14 4.84
CA SER A 151 -12.82 18.65 5.09
C SER A 151 -13.77 18.72 3.88
N SER A 152 -13.30 19.13 2.71
CA SER A 152 -14.11 19.26 1.48
C SER A 152 -14.27 17.96 0.66
N LYS A 153 -13.72 16.83 1.10
CA LYS A 153 -13.49 15.68 0.21
C LYS A 153 -14.56 14.59 0.28
N THR A 154 -15.44 14.63 -0.72
CA THR A 154 -16.44 13.59 -1.02
C THR A 154 -15.91 12.44 -1.90
N LYS A 155 -14.66 12.52 -2.39
CA LYS A 155 -14.03 11.46 -3.22
C LYS A 155 -12.54 11.32 -2.89
N THR A 156 -12.20 10.30 -2.12
CA THR A 156 -10.79 9.92 -1.82
C THR A 156 -10.24 9.09 -2.99
N PRO A 157 -9.31 9.58 -3.81
CA PRO A 157 -8.67 8.73 -4.81
C PRO A 157 -7.86 7.60 -4.16
N SER A 158 -7.72 6.47 -4.84
CA SER A 158 -7.01 5.29 -4.31
C SER A 158 -5.58 5.59 -3.84
N ILE A 159 -4.90 6.56 -4.45
CA ILE A 159 -3.53 6.95 -4.08
C ILE A 159 -3.44 7.59 -2.68
N THR A 160 -4.52 8.27 -2.23
CA THR A 160 -4.57 8.93 -0.92
C THR A 160 -5.22 8.07 0.16
N ALA A 161 -5.75 6.90 -0.19
CA ALA A 161 -6.32 5.96 0.78
C ALA A 161 -5.32 5.49 1.85
N TRP A 162 -4.01 5.50 1.54
CA TRP A 162 -2.98 5.24 2.54
C TRP A 162 -2.84 6.36 3.57
N ALA A 163 -3.05 7.61 3.17
CA ALA A 163 -3.04 8.74 4.09
C ALA A 163 -4.23 8.65 5.07
N THR A 164 -5.41 8.27 4.56
CA THR A 164 -6.59 8.08 5.41
C THR A 164 -6.41 6.89 6.35
N VAL A 165 -5.86 5.76 5.91
CA VAL A 165 -5.54 4.64 6.85
C VAL A 165 -4.58 5.07 7.96
N ARG A 166 -3.55 5.88 7.67
CA ARG A 166 -2.63 6.40 8.70
C ARG A 166 -3.33 7.32 9.69
N ASP A 167 -4.25 8.15 9.20
CA ASP A 167 -5.06 9.02 10.04
C ASP A 167 -6.01 8.22 10.93
N THR A 168 -6.71 7.24 10.35
CA THR A 168 -7.57 6.28 11.08
C THR A 168 -6.75 5.51 12.12
N LEU A 169 -5.56 5.03 11.80
CA LEU A 169 -4.64 4.39 12.75
C LEU A 169 -4.25 5.33 13.90
N GLY A 170 -3.90 6.58 13.58
CA GLY A 170 -3.61 7.60 14.58
C GLY A 170 -4.81 7.86 15.50
N THR A 171 -6.01 7.96 14.93
CA THR A 171 -7.27 8.12 15.66
C THR A 171 -7.53 6.93 16.58
N ILE A 172 -7.38 5.69 16.11
CA ILE A 172 -7.53 4.48 16.93
C ILE A 172 -6.57 4.53 18.12
N ILE A 173 -5.29 4.80 17.87
CA ILE A 173 -4.27 4.82 18.92
C ILE A 173 -4.55 5.94 19.94
N ASN A 174 -4.91 7.14 19.49
CA ASN A 174 -5.19 8.27 20.39
C ASN A 174 -6.45 8.02 21.23
N LYS A 175 -7.55 7.56 20.60
CA LYS A 175 -8.82 7.33 21.29
C LYS A 175 -8.79 6.12 22.22
N CYS A 176 -8.10 5.06 21.86
CA CYS A 176 -8.03 3.85 22.68
C CYS A 176 -6.95 3.94 23.78
N SER A 177 -5.95 4.81 23.64
CA SER A 177 -4.99 5.08 24.72
C SER A 177 -5.52 6.08 25.76
N GLY A 178 -6.55 6.86 25.44
CA GLY A 178 -7.09 7.89 26.33
C GLY A 178 -6.25 9.18 26.38
N VAL A 179 -5.22 9.31 25.53
CA VAL A 179 -4.32 10.49 25.52
C VAL A 179 -5.04 11.82 25.27
N ASP A 180 -6.18 11.79 24.57
CA ASP A 180 -7.01 12.98 24.35
C ASP A 180 -7.80 13.43 25.60
N GLY A 181 -7.70 12.71 26.72
CA GLY A 181 -8.50 12.95 27.93
C GLY A 181 -9.98 12.57 27.78
N SER A 182 -10.34 11.90 26.69
CA SER A 182 -11.68 11.37 26.41
C SER A 182 -11.89 9.97 26.98
N LEU A 183 -13.11 9.44 26.85
CA LEU A 183 -13.41 8.01 27.09
C LEU A 183 -12.39 7.11 26.38
N GLN A 184 -11.86 6.14 27.12
CA GLN A 184 -10.99 5.11 26.59
C GLN A 184 -11.83 4.01 25.93
N TYR A 185 -11.75 3.92 24.61
CA TYR A 185 -12.49 2.92 23.84
C TYR A 185 -11.77 1.57 23.87
N GLN A 186 -12.56 0.50 23.98
CA GLN A 186 -12.07 -0.89 24.00
C GLN A 186 -12.44 -1.64 22.72
N ILE A 187 -13.41 -1.11 21.96
CA ILE A 187 -13.90 -1.70 20.72
C ILE A 187 -13.87 -0.62 19.64
N VAL A 188 -13.29 -0.96 18.48
CA VAL A 188 -13.29 -0.10 17.30
C VAL A 188 -14.01 -0.82 16.16
N LEU A 189 -14.99 -0.16 15.57
CA LEU A 189 -15.71 -0.62 14.39
C LEU A 189 -15.30 0.22 13.19
N LEU A 190 -14.89 -0.45 12.11
CA LEU A 190 -14.73 0.18 10.80
C LEU A 190 -15.96 -0.14 9.94
N SER A 191 -16.64 0.88 9.43
CA SER A 191 -17.83 0.73 8.57
C SER A 191 -17.73 1.60 7.32
N GLU A 192 -18.41 1.25 6.23
CA GLU A 192 -18.40 2.10 5.01
C GLU A 192 -19.42 3.25 5.05
N SER A 193 -20.37 3.16 5.97
CA SER A 193 -21.38 4.19 6.21
C SER A 193 -21.60 4.41 7.70
N GLU A 194 -22.10 5.59 8.04
CA GLU A 194 -22.48 5.92 9.41
C GLU A 194 -23.67 5.07 9.85
N GLY A 195 -23.56 4.39 10.99
CA GLY A 195 -24.57 3.46 11.48
C GLY A 195 -24.71 2.16 10.67
N GLY A 196 -23.89 1.97 9.62
CA GLY A 196 -23.85 0.73 8.85
C GLY A 196 -23.10 -0.39 9.57
N ASP A 197 -23.22 -1.60 9.02
CA ASP A 197 -22.51 -2.77 9.51
C ASP A 197 -20.99 -2.58 9.45
N ALA A 198 -20.32 -2.99 10.52
CA ALA A 198 -18.87 -2.97 10.56
C ALA A 198 -18.32 -4.05 9.63
N HIS A 199 -17.37 -3.71 8.76
CA HIS A 199 -16.63 -4.70 7.96
C HIS A 199 -15.44 -5.28 8.73
N THR A 200 -14.95 -4.54 9.73
CA THR A 200 -13.85 -4.95 10.60
C THR A 200 -14.11 -4.47 12.03
N THR A 201 -13.93 -5.35 13.01
CA THR A 201 -14.01 -5.04 14.44
C THR A 201 -12.65 -5.29 15.09
N PHE A 202 -12.12 -4.29 15.80
CA PHE A 202 -10.95 -4.44 16.65
C PHE A 202 -11.34 -4.44 18.12
N LEU A 203 -10.79 -5.38 18.88
CA LEU A 203 -10.87 -5.46 20.33
C LEU A 203 -9.51 -5.05 20.88
N ILE A 204 -9.47 -4.07 21.77
CA ILE A 204 -8.23 -3.48 22.28
C ILE A 204 -7.85 -4.18 23.59
N GLY A 205 -6.73 -4.91 23.58
CA GLY A 205 -6.16 -5.53 24.78
C GLY A 205 -5.27 -4.59 25.59
N GLY A 206 -4.59 -3.65 24.92
CA GLY A 206 -3.80 -2.62 25.60
C GLY A 206 -2.65 -2.09 24.75
N PHE A 207 -1.79 -1.27 25.37
CA PHE A 207 -0.65 -0.65 24.70
C PHE A 207 0.68 -1.17 25.23
N ARG A 208 1.65 -1.30 24.33
CA ARG A 208 3.00 -1.74 24.62
C ARG A 208 4.04 -0.87 23.93
N LEU A 209 5.25 -0.87 24.47
CA LEU A 209 6.39 -0.16 23.90
C LEU A 209 7.23 -1.11 23.05
N ASP A 210 7.34 -0.80 21.78
CA ASP A 210 8.33 -1.41 20.89
C ASP A 210 9.63 -0.62 20.97
N LEU A 211 10.50 -1.08 21.87
CA LEU A 211 11.80 -0.49 22.13
C LEU A 211 12.75 -0.57 20.92
N ALA A 212 12.59 -1.57 20.05
CA ALA A 212 13.47 -1.74 18.90
C ALA A 212 13.18 -0.71 17.81
N SER A 213 11.91 -0.32 17.67
CA SER A 213 11.46 0.67 16.67
C SER A 213 11.08 2.02 17.28
N ASN A 214 11.34 2.23 18.58
CA ASN A 214 11.00 3.44 19.32
C ASN A 214 9.55 3.91 19.07
N THR A 215 8.60 2.97 19.14
CA THR A 215 7.19 3.23 18.85
C THR A 215 6.26 2.56 19.85
N VAL A 216 5.01 3.00 19.84
CA VAL A 216 3.92 2.32 20.54
C VAL A 216 3.28 1.24 19.65
N ILE A 217 2.87 0.15 20.27
CA ILE A 217 2.06 -0.92 19.67
C ILE A 217 0.73 -1.00 20.43
N CYS A 218 -0.35 -1.15 19.70
CA CYS A 218 -1.65 -1.53 20.25
C CYS A 218 -1.84 -3.05 20.03
N ASP A 219 -1.85 -3.78 21.15
CA ASP A 219 -2.11 -5.22 21.22
C ASP A 219 -3.62 -5.43 21.09
N ALA A 220 -4.05 -5.94 19.94
CA ALA A 220 -5.45 -6.00 19.56
C ALA A 220 -5.85 -7.38 19.05
N ALA A 221 -7.16 -7.59 18.90
CA ALA A 221 -7.74 -8.73 18.22
C ALA A 221 -8.64 -8.22 17.10
N VAL A 222 -8.61 -8.87 15.94
CA VAL A 222 -9.48 -8.54 14.81
C VAL A 222 -10.54 -9.62 14.67
N VAL A 223 -11.78 -9.18 14.49
CA VAL A 223 -12.92 -9.99 14.09
C VAL A 223 -13.47 -9.39 12.80
N HIS A 224 -13.62 -10.23 11.78
CA HIS A 224 -14.37 -9.88 10.58
C HIS A 224 -15.76 -10.50 10.74
N PRO A 225 -16.83 -9.71 10.95
CA PRO A 225 -18.17 -10.25 11.00
C PRO A 225 -18.54 -10.70 9.59
N THR A 226 -18.44 -12.00 9.33
CA THR A 226 -18.75 -12.64 8.04
C THR A 226 -20.14 -13.27 8.03
N THR A 227 -20.83 -13.28 9.16
CA THR A 227 -22.15 -13.90 9.34
C THR A 227 -23.09 -12.95 10.06
N GLU A 228 -24.39 -13.04 9.77
CA GLU A 228 -25.43 -12.23 10.42
C GLU A 228 -25.41 -12.36 11.95
N SER A 229 -25.10 -13.55 12.46
CA SER A 229 -24.96 -13.79 13.90
C SER A 229 -23.84 -12.96 14.52
N LEU A 230 -22.69 -12.85 13.84
CA LEU A 230 -21.57 -12.03 14.32
C LEU A 230 -21.90 -10.53 14.21
N HIS A 231 -22.56 -10.09 13.14
CA HIS A 231 -23.07 -8.72 13.03
C HIS A 231 -24.02 -8.37 14.19
N GLY A 232 -25.00 -9.24 14.45
CA GLY A 232 -25.94 -9.06 15.56
C GLY A 232 -25.27 -9.08 16.93
N PHE A 233 -24.17 -9.82 17.10
CA PHE A 233 -23.39 -9.81 18.33
C PHE A 233 -22.62 -8.48 18.50
N VAL A 234 -21.93 -8.03 17.45
CA VAL A 234 -21.20 -6.75 17.45
C VAL A 234 -22.13 -5.57 17.72
N ALA A 235 -23.37 -5.62 17.21
CA ALA A 235 -24.38 -4.60 17.46
C ALA A 235 -24.81 -4.51 18.94
N LYS A 236 -24.69 -5.59 19.72
CA LYS A 236 -25.06 -5.65 21.14
C LYS A 236 -23.96 -5.15 22.08
N LEU A 237 -22.76 -4.88 21.58
CA LEU A 237 -21.65 -4.38 22.39
C LEU A 237 -21.97 -2.99 22.95
N PRO A 238 -21.48 -2.64 24.17
CA PRO A 238 -21.81 -1.37 24.81
C PRO A 238 -21.38 -0.16 24.01
N ALA A 239 -22.32 0.76 23.80
CA ALA A 239 -22.10 1.95 22.98
C ALA A 239 -21.06 2.92 23.58
N ASP A 240 -20.92 2.96 24.91
CA ASP A 240 -19.97 3.84 25.63
C ASP A 240 -18.51 3.37 25.54
N LYS A 241 -18.28 2.10 25.17
CA LYS A 241 -16.94 1.51 24.98
C LYS A 241 -16.54 1.37 23.51
N ARG A 242 -17.41 1.81 22.61
CA ARG A 242 -17.32 1.57 21.17
C ARG A 242 -17.03 2.86 20.39
N LEU A 243 -16.00 2.81 19.57
CA LEU A 243 -15.67 3.84 18.59
C LEU A 243 -16.02 3.34 17.18
N GLN A 244 -16.91 4.03 16.47
CA GLN A 244 -17.19 3.74 15.06
C GLN A 244 -16.47 4.75 14.17
N LEU A 245 -15.70 4.25 13.19
CA LEU A 245 -14.96 5.05 12.22
C LEU A 245 -15.47 4.69 10.81
N VAL A 246 -15.93 5.71 10.09
CA VAL A 246 -16.43 5.54 8.72
C VAL A 246 -15.26 5.59 7.75
N THR A 247 -15.06 4.52 6.99
CA THR A 247 -13.98 4.36 6.01
C THR A 247 -14.52 4.39 4.59
N SER A 248 -13.85 5.08 3.68
CA SER A 248 -14.21 5.02 2.25
C SER A 248 -13.97 3.63 1.66
N VAL A 249 -14.62 3.28 0.55
CA VAL A 249 -14.40 2.00 -0.17
C VAL A 249 -12.91 1.74 -0.47
N HIS A 250 -12.17 2.79 -0.85
CA HIS A 250 -10.74 2.68 -1.10
C HIS A 250 -9.93 2.45 0.18
N GLU A 251 -10.32 3.06 1.29
CA GLU A 251 -9.70 2.85 2.59
C GLU A 251 -9.98 1.44 3.12
N THR A 252 -11.21 0.94 2.99
CA THR A 252 -11.58 -0.45 3.31
C THR A 252 -10.68 -1.43 2.58
N ALA A 253 -10.45 -1.21 1.28
CA ALA A 253 -9.57 -2.07 0.48
C ALA A 253 -8.11 -2.04 0.98
N VAL A 254 -7.62 -0.90 1.48
CA VAL A 254 -6.28 -0.80 2.09
C VAL A 254 -6.25 -1.49 3.45
N TRP A 255 -7.27 -1.32 4.29
CA TRP A 255 -7.40 -2.02 5.57
C TRP A 255 -7.32 -3.54 5.40
N LYS A 256 -8.07 -4.09 4.44
CA LYS A 256 -8.03 -5.54 4.14
C LYS A 256 -6.67 -6.01 3.66
N LYS A 257 -5.87 -5.15 3.01
CA LYS A 257 -4.50 -5.48 2.58
C LYS A 257 -3.48 -5.41 3.72
N ILE A 258 -3.68 -4.55 4.71
CA ILE A 258 -2.73 -4.37 5.82
C ILE A 258 -2.99 -5.29 7.02
N ILE A 259 -4.24 -5.64 7.30
CA ILE A 259 -4.59 -6.52 8.43
C ILE A 259 -3.79 -7.84 8.42
N PRO A 260 -3.61 -8.56 7.30
CA PRO A 260 -2.76 -9.75 7.28
C PRO A 260 -1.32 -9.48 7.74
N ALA A 261 -0.74 -8.34 7.37
CA ALA A 261 0.61 -7.98 7.79
C ALA A 261 0.67 -7.69 9.30
N PHE A 262 -0.36 -7.05 9.87
CA PHE A 262 -0.47 -6.84 11.33
C PHE A 262 -0.76 -8.11 12.12
N VAL A 263 -1.37 -9.13 11.52
CA VAL A 263 -1.54 -10.46 12.11
C VAL A 263 -0.23 -11.23 12.08
N GLU A 264 0.39 -11.35 10.89
CA GLU A 264 1.60 -12.14 10.71
C GLU A 264 2.82 -11.59 11.46
N ARG A 265 2.88 -10.27 11.70
CA ARG A 265 3.98 -9.66 12.47
C ARG A 265 4.00 -10.11 13.94
N CYS A 266 2.86 -10.46 14.54
CA CYS A 266 2.77 -10.87 15.94
C CYS A 266 2.34 -12.33 16.11
N ARG A 267 2.23 -13.09 15.01
CA ARG A 267 1.81 -14.49 15.02
C ARG A 267 2.69 -15.34 15.94
N THR A 268 2.07 -16.03 16.89
CA THR A 268 2.71 -17.02 17.78
C THR A 268 2.34 -18.47 17.44
N TRP A 269 1.36 -18.68 16.56
CA TRP A 269 0.92 -20.00 16.09
C TRP A 269 1.59 -20.41 14.77
N LYS A 270 1.42 -21.66 14.37
CA LYS A 270 1.81 -22.19 13.05
C LYS A 270 0.58 -22.30 12.17
N HIS A 271 0.76 -22.02 10.88
CA HIS A 271 -0.28 -22.28 9.88
C HIS A 271 -0.51 -23.79 9.74
N SER A 272 -1.77 -24.19 9.53
CA SER A 272 -2.12 -25.57 9.23
C SER A 272 -1.74 -25.93 7.79
N SER A 273 -1.72 -27.23 7.47
CA SER A 273 -1.52 -27.69 6.08
C SER A 273 -2.63 -27.23 5.13
N ASN A 274 -3.83 -26.99 5.67
CA ASN A 274 -5.00 -26.54 4.93
C ASN A 274 -5.22 -25.03 5.07
N CYS A 275 -4.18 -24.28 5.44
CA CYS A 275 -4.24 -22.83 5.59
C CYS A 275 -4.72 -22.19 4.29
N GLU A 276 -5.71 -21.30 4.40
CA GLU A 276 -6.37 -20.65 3.28
C GLU A 276 -5.40 -19.78 2.47
N TYR A 277 -4.34 -19.23 3.09
CA TYR A 277 -3.27 -18.55 2.37
C TYR A 277 -2.51 -19.48 1.42
N THR A 278 -2.31 -20.73 1.83
CA THR A 278 -1.60 -21.74 1.03
C THR A 278 -2.50 -22.28 -0.07
N VAL A 279 -3.76 -22.58 0.26
CA VAL A 279 -4.75 -23.12 -0.69
C VAL A 279 -5.10 -22.10 -1.76
N SER A 280 -5.34 -20.83 -1.39
CA SER A 280 -5.61 -19.76 -2.36
C SER A 280 -4.36 -19.28 -3.09
N GLY A 281 -3.17 -19.49 -2.50
CA GLY A 281 -1.91 -18.97 -2.99
C GLY A 281 -1.82 -17.44 -3.00
N MET A 282 -2.66 -16.75 -2.20
CA MET A 282 -2.71 -15.29 -2.13
C MET A 282 -2.92 -14.80 -0.69
N VAL A 283 -2.36 -13.62 -0.40
CA VAL A 283 -2.60 -12.87 0.84
C VAL A 283 -2.76 -11.39 0.49
N PRO A 284 -3.88 -10.71 0.87
CA PRO A 284 -5.06 -11.24 1.58
C PRO A 284 -5.83 -12.31 0.79
N ILE A 285 -6.64 -13.12 1.49
CA ILE A 285 -7.50 -14.15 0.85
C ILE A 285 -8.56 -13.48 -0.01
N SER A 286 -9.20 -12.44 0.52
CA SER A 286 -10.21 -11.65 -0.18
C SER A 286 -10.18 -10.21 0.30
N ILE A 287 -10.52 -9.30 -0.61
CA ILE A 287 -10.80 -7.88 -0.31
C ILE A 287 -12.28 -7.53 -0.49
N GLU A 288 -13.11 -8.49 -0.90
CA GLU A 288 -14.53 -8.30 -1.20
C GLU A 288 -15.35 -7.96 0.05
N PRO A 289 -16.40 -7.13 -0.06
CA PRO A 289 -17.29 -6.80 1.05
C PRO A 289 -17.79 -8.06 1.78
N GLY A 290 -17.81 -8.04 3.12
CA GLY A 290 -18.24 -9.18 3.95
C GLY A 290 -17.28 -10.37 4.01
N ALA A 291 -16.18 -10.38 3.25
CA ALA A 291 -15.17 -11.44 3.30
C ALA A 291 -14.00 -11.10 4.24
N SER A 292 -13.43 -12.13 4.87
CA SER A 292 -12.23 -11.99 5.70
C SER A 292 -10.95 -11.98 4.84
N PRO A 293 -10.02 -11.04 5.07
CA PRO A 293 -8.73 -11.02 4.40
C PRO A 293 -7.71 -12.00 4.98
N ILE A 294 -8.00 -12.62 6.13
CA ILE A 294 -7.05 -13.44 6.91
C ILE A 294 -7.49 -14.90 7.03
N CYS A 295 -6.52 -15.79 7.21
CA CYS A 295 -6.77 -17.21 7.44
C CYS A 295 -7.36 -17.47 8.83
N THR A 296 -8.03 -18.59 9.02
CA THR A 296 -8.61 -18.99 10.31
C THR A 296 -7.59 -19.61 11.28
N CYS A 297 -6.36 -19.87 10.84
CA CYS A 297 -5.33 -20.54 11.65
C CYS A 297 -5.02 -19.85 12.99
N GLY A 298 -5.24 -18.53 13.09
CA GLY A 298 -4.97 -17.73 14.28
C GLY A 298 -6.15 -17.51 15.21
N GLN A 299 -7.33 -18.06 14.90
CA GLN A 299 -8.53 -17.84 15.69
C GLN A 299 -8.39 -18.40 17.10
N GLY A 300 -8.69 -17.57 18.11
CA GLY A 300 -8.61 -17.94 19.53
C GLY A 300 -7.19 -18.06 20.11
N PHE A 301 -6.14 -17.83 19.31
CA PHE A 301 -4.76 -17.94 19.79
C PHE A 301 -4.23 -16.62 20.35
N GLY A 302 -3.50 -16.71 21.47
CA GLY A 302 -2.71 -15.60 22.01
C GLY A 302 -3.46 -14.67 22.98
N PHE A 303 -4.64 -15.08 23.47
CA PHE A 303 -5.47 -14.32 24.42
C PHE A 303 -5.42 -14.82 25.87
N GLY A 304 -4.37 -15.58 26.24
CA GLY A 304 -4.25 -16.15 27.59
C GLY A 304 -3.75 -15.18 28.67
N THR A 305 -3.37 -13.96 28.29
CA THR A 305 -2.77 -12.99 29.21
C THR A 305 -3.85 -12.19 29.97
N PRO A 306 -3.56 -11.63 31.16
CA PRO A 306 -4.55 -10.93 31.99
C PRO A 306 -5.30 -9.78 31.28
N GLU A 307 -4.67 -9.16 30.28
CA GLU A 307 -5.24 -8.09 29.45
C GLU A 307 -6.49 -8.54 28.68
N TRP A 308 -6.58 -9.82 28.35
CA TRP A 308 -7.70 -10.40 27.60
C TRP A 308 -8.78 -10.98 28.51
N LYS A 309 -8.64 -10.87 29.83
CA LYS A 309 -9.66 -11.24 30.81
C LYS A 309 -10.71 -10.14 30.99
N VAL A 310 -11.29 -9.69 29.87
CA VAL A 310 -12.37 -8.70 29.88
C VAL A 310 -13.65 -9.41 29.48
N ASP A 311 -14.59 -9.53 30.42
CA ASP A 311 -15.89 -10.21 30.23
C ASP A 311 -16.63 -9.70 28.98
N LEU A 312 -16.41 -8.42 28.63
CA LEU A 312 -17.02 -7.76 27.49
C LEU A 312 -16.74 -8.41 26.13
N CYS A 313 -15.58 -9.05 25.99
CA CYS A 313 -15.09 -9.54 24.70
C CYS A 313 -14.91 -11.05 24.66
N ALA A 314 -15.16 -11.76 25.77
CA ALA A 314 -14.86 -13.17 25.94
C ALA A 314 -15.50 -14.05 24.84
N ASP A 315 -16.74 -13.76 24.47
CA ASP A 315 -17.49 -14.51 23.45
C ASP A 315 -16.97 -14.29 22.02
N LEU A 316 -16.25 -13.19 21.76
CA LEU A 316 -15.67 -12.89 20.45
C LEU A 316 -14.26 -13.48 20.28
N LEU A 317 -13.53 -13.70 21.38
CA LEU A 317 -12.15 -14.18 21.34
C LEU A 317 -11.98 -15.51 20.57
N PRO A 318 -12.88 -16.50 20.65
CA PRO A 318 -12.78 -17.73 19.87
C PRO A 318 -12.76 -17.49 18.36
N SER A 319 -13.47 -16.45 17.89
CA SER A 319 -13.53 -16.09 16.47
C SER A 319 -12.50 -15.01 16.07
N ALA A 320 -11.79 -14.44 17.05
CA ALA A 320 -10.86 -13.33 16.84
C ALA A 320 -9.43 -13.83 16.57
N THR A 321 -8.66 -13.06 15.81
CA THR A 321 -7.23 -13.31 15.59
C THR A 321 -6.41 -12.15 16.14
N ARG A 322 -5.37 -12.43 16.91
CA ARG A 322 -4.49 -11.39 17.49
C ARG A 322 -3.73 -10.66 16.38
N LEU A 323 -3.67 -9.33 16.47
CA LEU A 323 -2.87 -8.46 15.61
C LEU A 323 -2.19 -7.36 16.43
N ALA A 324 -1.11 -6.82 15.90
CA ALA A 324 -0.40 -5.71 16.52
C ALA A 324 -0.46 -4.45 15.66
N LEU A 325 -1.37 -3.54 16.01
CA LEU A 325 -1.49 -2.25 15.34
C LEU A 325 -0.34 -1.34 15.75
N SER A 326 0.18 -0.56 14.82
CA SER A 326 1.20 0.44 15.13
C SER A 326 1.08 1.65 14.20
N PRO A 327 1.66 2.79 14.60
CA PRO A 327 1.88 3.88 13.68
C PRO A 327 2.64 3.41 12.42
N LEU A 328 2.26 3.94 11.27
CA LEU A 328 2.92 3.66 9.98
C LEU A 328 3.47 4.96 9.41
N PHE A 329 4.77 5.17 9.62
CA PHE A 329 5.43 6.39 9.17
C PHE A 329 5.53 6.44 7.65
N HIS A 330 5.21 7.61 7.09
CA HIS A 330 5.41 7.87 5.68
C HIS A 330 6.89 7.78 5.30
N THR A 331 7.22 6.93 4.33
CA THR A 331 8.51 6.95 3.64
C THR A 331 8.35 7.75 2.34
N GLY A 332 9.17 8.78 2.16
CA GLY A 332 9.07 9.83 1.11
C GLY A 332 9.12 9.37 -0.36
N SER A 333 9.02 8.08 -0.65
CA SER A 333 9.22 7.47 -1.98
C SER A 333 7.96 7.41 -2.85
N HIS A 334 6.77 7.74 -2.35
CA HIS A 334 5.51 7.39 -3.04
C HIS A 334 4.55 8.52 -3.36
N LEU A 335 4.80 9.74 -2.89
CA LEU A 335 4.17 10.92 -3.45
C LEU A 335 5.27 11.87 -3.91
N PRO A 336 5.35 12.21 -5.20
CA PRO A 336 6.03 13.44 -5.58
C PRO A 336 5.21 14.58 -5.00
N SER A 337 5.49 14.93 -3.75
CA SER A 337 5.17 16.25 -3.26
C SER A 337 5.88 17.20 -4.21
N LYS A 338 5.12 17.92 -5.03
CA LYS A 338 5.64 19.02 -5.85
C LYS A 338 6.45 20.02 -5.00
N ASP A 339 6.24 20.01 -3.69
CA ASP A 339 6.84 20.95 -2.73
C ASP A 339 8.02 20.39 -1.92
N SER A 340 8.44 19.11 -2.09
CA SER A 340 9.42 18.47 -1.19
C SER A 340 10.87 18.54 -1.66
N ILE A 341 11.14 19.14 -2.82
CA ILE A 341 12.53 19.40 -3.28
C ILE A 341 12.86 20.91 -3.27
N SER A 342 11.87 21.79 -3.11
CA SER A 342 12.09 23.25 -3.15
C SER A 342 11.88 23.99 -1.82
N GLY A 343 11.37 23.33 -0.77
CA GLY A 343 10.73 24.05 0.33
C GLY A 343 11.49 24.25 1.64
N ARG A 344 12.16 23.24 2.21
CA ARG A 344 12.43 23.26 3.68
C ARG A 344 13.66 22.48 4.15
N PHE A 345 14.84 22.75 3.57
CA PHE A 345 16.10 22.53 4.30
C PHE A 345 16.76 23.88 4.55
N GLY A 346 16.89 24.22 5.83
CA GLY A 346 17.65 25.37 6.30
C GLY A 346 19.10 25.29 5.86
N ASP A 347 19.65 26.47 5.58
CA ASP A 347 20.87 26.79 4.84
C ASP A 347 22.20 26.43 5.55
N THR A 348 22.36 25.20 6.08
CA THR A 348 23.58 24.84 6.86
C THR A 348 24.20 23.46 6.59
N GLY A 349 23.74 22.72 5.58
CA GLY A 349 24.45 21.52 5.09
C GLY A 349 25.48 21.84 4.01
N PRO A 350 26.55 21.03 3.83
CA PRO A 350 27.50 21.25 2.74
C PRO A 350 26.74 21.24 1.41
N ARG A 351 26.79 22.40 0.74
CA ARG A 351 26.13 22.68 -0.52
C ARG A 351 26.60 21.67 -1.56
N TRP A 352 25.85 20.59 -1.74
CA TRP A 352 25.84 19.90 -3.02
C TRP A 352 25.24 20.90 -4.00
N GLU A 353 26.11 21.67 -4.67
CA GLU A 353 25.69 22.56 -5.74
C GLU A 353 25.00 21.70 -6.80
N PHE A 354 23.67 21.67 -6.77
CA PHE A 354 22.89 21.57 -7.98
C PHE A 354 23.33 22.75 -8.83
N LYS A 355 24.30 22.50 -9.72
CA LYS A 355 24.70 23.49 -10.72
C LYS A 355 23.40 23.94 -11.40
N PRO A 356 23.06 25.23 -11.36
CA PRO A 356 21.91 25.74 -12.10
C PRO A 356 22.03 25.25 -13.54
N ARG A 357 20.87 24.99 -14.18
CA ARG A 357 20.76 24.61 -15.60
C ARG A 357 21.88 25.30 -16.36
N THR A 358 22.92 24.56 -16.72
CA THR A 358 24.04 25.17 -17.42
C THR A 358 23.44 25.74 -18.70
N ASP A 359 23.73 27.01 -18.98
CA ASP A 359 23.17 27.72 -20.12
C ASP A 359 23.38 26.96 -21.46
N ASN A 360 24.27 25.97 -21.50
CA ASN A 360 24.58 25.15 -22.67
C ASN A 360 23.90 23.77 -22.76
N ALA A 361 22.66 23.59 -22.27
CA ALA A 361 21.91 22.34 -22.47
C ALA A 361 20.54 22.54 -23.17
N CYS A 362 20.17 21.59 -24.04
CA CYS A 362 18.86 21.56 -24.68
C CYS A 362 17.73 21.37 -23.65
N TRP A 363 16.68 22.17 -23.75
CA TRP A 363 15.53 22.14 -22.84
C TRP A 363 14.67 20.86 -22.87
N VAL A 364 14.84 20.03 -23.91
CA VAL A 364 14.03 18.82 -24.11
C VAL A 364 14.82 17.55 -23.82
N CYS A 365 16.01 17.42 -24.42
CA CYS A 365 16.80 16.18 -24.36
C CYS A 365 18.06 16.30 -23.48
N TYR A 366 18.33 17.50 -22.94
CA TYR A 366 19.51 17.82 -22.15
C TYR A 366 20.85 17.57 -22.87
N GLY A 367 20.82 17.42 -24.19
CA GLY A 367 22.00 17.26 -25.02
C GLY A 367 22.73 18.59 -25.26
N ALA A 368 24.02 18.49 -25.58
CA ALA A 368 24.83 19.60 -26.07
C ALA A 368 24.42 20.00 -27.50
N GLY A 369 24.61 21.27 -27.86
CA GLY A 369 24.51 21.73 -29.25
C GLY A 369 25.68 21.22 -30.08
N LYS A 370 25.48 21.02 -31.39
CA LYS A 370 26.54 20.69 -32.34
C LYS A 370 26.46 21.70 -33.51
N PRO A 371 27.27 22.78 -33.56
CA PRO A 371 28.27 23.24 -32.59
C PRO A 371 27.70 24.07 -31.41
N ASP A 372 26.54 24.71 -31.57
CA ASP A 372 25.87 25.53 -30.55
C ASP A 372 24.38 25.16 -30.43
N LEU A 373 23.73 25.61 -29.34
CA LEU A 373 22.28 25.46 -29.18
C LEU A 373 21.53 26.58 -29.89
N MET A 374 20.43 26.24 -30.55
CA MET A 374 19.53 27.21 -31.14
C MET A 374 18.64 27.85 -30.08
N THR A 375 18.60 29.17 -30.03
CA THR A 375 17.70 29.92 -29.15
C THR A 375 16.33 30.14 -29.79
N CYS A 376 15.26 30.12 -29.01
CA CYS A 376 13.94 30.54 -29.47
C CYS A 376 13.99 31.99 -29.96
N GLY A 377 13.58 32.25 -31.20
CA GLY A 377 13.62 33.58 -31.81
C GLY A 377 12.73 34.63 -31.13
N THR A 378 11.68 34.19 -30.41
CA THR A 378 10.75 35.10 -29.73
C THR A 378 11.25 35.50 -28.35
N CYS A 379 11.45 34.53 -27.45
CA CYS A 379 11.80 34.81 -26.05
C CYS A 379 13.31 34.86 -25.77
N LYS A 380 14.14 34.36 -26.71
CA LYS A 380 15.60 34.18 -26.57
C LYS A 380 16.08 33.38 -25.34
N LYS A 381 15.16 32.83 -24.54
CA LYS A 381 15.43 32.08 -23.30
C LYS A 381 15.52 30.58 -23.53
N ALA A 382 14.61 30.01 -24.32
CA ALA A 382 14.61 28.58 -24.58
C ALA A 382 15.70 28.17 -25.57
N ARG A 383 16.40 27.05 -25.31
CA ARG A 383 17.54 26.56 -26.10
C ARG A 383 17.32 25.11 -26.55
N TYR A 384 17.61 24.80 -27.80
CA TYR A 384 17.35 23.50 -28.42
C TYR A 384 18.54 23.01 -29.24
N CYS A 385 18.86 21.71 -29.14
CA CYS A 385 19.92 21.11 -29.96
C CYS A 385 19.48 20.83 -31.40
N SER A 386 18.18 20.83 -31.68
CA SER A 386 17.61 20.60 -33.02
C SER A 386 16.20 21.18 -33.14
N VAL A 387 15.74 21.39 -34.38
CA VAL A 387 14.39 21.86 -34.68
C VAL A 387 13.35 20.83 -34.23
N VAL A 388 13.73 19.55 -34.18
CA VAL A 388 12.91 18.46 -33.66
C VAL A 388 12.58 18.68 -32.17
N CYS A 389 13.60 18.99 -31.36
CA CYS A 389 13.40 19.31 -29.94
C CYS A 389 12.55 20.58 -29.76
N GLN A 390 12.78 21.62 -30.57
CA GLN A 390 11.97 22.83 -30.51
C GLN A 390 10.49 22.56 -30.83
N ARG A 391 10.19 21.76 -31.85
CA ARG A 391 8.81 21.38 -32.21
C ARG A 391 8.16 20.51 -31.14
N GLN A 392 8.92 19.61 -30.52
CA GLN A 392 8.44 18.77 -29.43
C GLN A 392 8.01 19.61 -28.22
N ASP A 393 8.81 20.62 -27.85
CA ASP A 393 8.48 21.52 -26.73
C ASP A 393 7.42 22.58 -27.09
N TRP A 394 7.13 22.82 -28.37
CA TRP A 394 6.27 23.96 -28.75
C TRP A 394 4.88 23.93 -28.09
N LYS A 395 4.29 22.75 -27.87
CA LYS A 395 2.98 22.61 -27.21
C LYS A 395 2.97 23.14 -25.77
N SER A 396 4.07 22.94 -25.03
CA SER A 396 4.30 23.45 -23.67
C SER A 396 4.82 24.88 -23.71
N HIS A 397 5.91 25.11 -24.44
CA HIS A 397 6.64 26.37 -24.48
C HIS A 397 5.79 27.56 -24.93
N LYS A 398 4.90 27.38 -25.92
CA LYS A 398 4.05 28.47 -26.45
C LYS A 398 3.20 29.16 -25.38
N LYS A 399 2.86 28.47 -24.29
CA LYS A 399 2.08 29.03 -23.17
C LYS A 399 2.88 30.05 -22.35
N THR A 400 4.21 29.97 -22.43
CA THR A 400 5.17 30.76 -21.64
C THR A 400 6.12 31.59 -22.50
N CYS A 401 5.98 31.53 -23.83
CA CYS A 401 6.88 32.16 -24.79
C CYS A 401 6.46 33.61 -25.06
N ASN A 402 7.07 34.54 -24.34
CA ASN A 402 6.89 35.99 -24.52
C ASN A 402 8.23 36.65 -24.83
N LYS A 403 8.19 37.84 -25.47
CA LYS A 403 9.40 38.62 -25.82
C LYS A 403 10.24 38.97 -24.60
#